data_AF-A0A6M0HKR4-F1
#
_entry.id   AF-A0A6M0HKR4-F1
#
_cell.length_a   1.000
_cell.length_b   1.000
_cell.length_c   1.000
_cell.angle_alpha   90.00
_cell.angle_beta   90.00
_cell.angle_gamma   90.00
#
_symmetry.space_group_name_H-M   'P 1'
#
loop_
_entity.id
_entity.type
_entity.pdbx_description
1 polymer ?
#
loop_
_entity_poly.entity_id
_entity_poly.type
_entity_poly.pdbx_seq_one_letter_code
_entity_poly.pdbx_strand_id
1 'polypeptide(L)'
;MAAAPADVQPAPPPAAESPAQPESAPTFSANLPGLTVVCEGKAALYEGSKDVSVWVTRTGVIAVENPLRPLTPETTRVLQVVIAGKVATAYGPDLFALRRGGSPAALESATGGPVRWDAAATALPDTLNIVSETGKPLAQLPFQSCGAAPEVAAPKAVPKAARAKPKANAPAKPAAPKAPPGIGLPQGALSDGVLQ
;
A
#
# COMPACT_ATOMS: atom_id res chain seq x y z
N MET A 1 -20.81 -84.31 -24.47
CA MET A 1 -19.75 -83.29 -24.49
C MET A 1 -20.32 -82.02 -25.12
N ALA A 2 -20.33 -80.92 -24.35
CA ALA A 2 -20.37 -79.50 -24.75
C ALA A 2 -21.42 -79.00 -25.78
N ALA A 3 -22.04 -77.82 -25.67
CA ALA A 3 -22.25 -76.81 -24.64
C ALA A 3 -23.34 -75.89 -25.23
N ALA A 4 -24.30 -75.46 -24.42
CA ALA A 4 -25.38 -74.56 -24.82
C ALA A 4 -24.86 -73.16 -25.19
N PRO A 5 -25.54 -72.41 -26.07
CA PRO A 5 -25.11 -71.05 -26.45
C PRO A 5 -25.23 -70.09 -25.27
N ALA A 6 -24.13 -69.40 -24.98
CA ALA A 6 -24.07 -68.35 -23.97
C ALA A 6 -24.86 -67.12 -24.43
N ASP A 7 -25.92 -66.84 -23.68
CA ASP A 7 -26.72 -65.62 -23.70
C ASP A 7 -25.80 -64.40 -23.42
N VAL A 8 -25.67 -63.52 -24.41
CA VAL A 8 -24.89 -62.29 -24.31
C VAL A 8 -25.73 -61.27 -23.57
N GLN A 9 -25.43 -61.10 -22.29
CA GLN A 9 -26.02 -60.10 -21.41
C GLN A 9 -25.78 -58.68 -21.97
N PRO A 10 -26.80 -57.82 -22.11
CA PRO A 10 -26.64 -56.44 -22.55
C PRO A 10 -25.90 -55.61 -21.50
N ALA A 11 -24.93 -54.81 -21.97
CA ALA A 11 -24.19 -53.85 -21.14
C ALA A 11 -25.14 -52.82 -20.50
N PRO A 12 -24.89 -52.38 -19.25
CA PRO A 12 -25.64 -51.30 -18.63
C PRO A 12 -25.42 -49.98 -19.39
N PRO A 13 -26.44 -49.11 -19.48
CA PRO A 13 -26.31 -47.80 -20.11
C PRO A 13 -25.29 -46.93 -19.35
N PRO A 14 -24.55 -46.04 -20.04
CA PRO A 14 -23.68 -45.08 -19.37
C PRO A 14 -24.52 -44.21 -18.44
N ALA A 15 -24.06 -44.10 -17.19
CA ALA A 15 -24.63 -43.25 -16.19
C ALA A 15 -24.66 -41.80 -16.68
N ALA A 16 -25.80 -41.15 -16.44
CA ALA A 16 -26.07 -39.76 -16.71
C ALA A 16 -24.88 -38.87 -16.33
N GLU A 17 -24.48 -38.04 -17.29
CA GLU A 17 -23.56 -36.93 -17.11
C GLU A 17 -24.04 -36.10 -15.91
N SER A 18 -23.28 -36.18 -14.81
CA SER A 18 -23.44 -35.23 -13.71
C SER A 18 -23.26 -33.82 -14.26
N PRO A 19 -24.13 -32.86 -13.91
CA PRO A 19 -23.98 -31.49 -14.37
C PRO A 19 -22.58 -31.00 -13.98
N ALA A 20 -21.88 -30.50 -14.99
CA ALA A 20 -20.58 -29.86 -14.87
C ALA A 20 -20.57 -28.97 -13.63
N GLN A 21 -19.74 -29.33 -12.65
CA GLN A 21 -19.36 -28.40 -11.59
C GLN A 21 -18.87 -27.13 -12.30
N PRO A 22 -19.35 -25.94 -11.92
CA PRO A 22 -18.79 -24.71 -12.44
C PRO A 22 -17.30 -24.75 -12.09
N GLU A 23 -16.46 -24.81 -13.13
CA GLU A 23 -15.04 -24.52 -13.05
C GLU A 23 -14.94 -23.20 -12.29
N SER A 24 -14.57 -23.31 -11.01
CA SER A 24 -14.29 -22.15 -10.20
C SER A 24 -13.10 -21.51 -10.86
N ALA A 25 -13.33 -20.42 -11.58
CA ALA A 25 -12.29 -19.55 -12.10
C ALA A 25 -11.21 -19.43 -11.02
N PRO A 26 -9.91 -19.53 -11.35
CA PRO A 26 -8.87 -19.31 -10.36
C PRO A 26 -9.11 -17.91 -9.81
N THR A 27 -9.67 -17.87 -8.61
CA THR A 27 -9.68 -16.66 -7.82
C THR A 27 -8.21 -16.42 -7.57
N PHE A 28 -7.63 -15.44 -8.27
CA PHE A 28 -6.40 -14.80 -7.86
C PHE A 28 -6.65 -14.02 -6.55
N SER A 29 -7.26 -14.70 -5.57
CA SER A 29 -7.28 -14.28 -4.18
C SER A 29 -5.89 -14.57 -3.65
N ALA A 30 -4.96 -13.64 -3.91
CA ALA A 30 -4.08 -12.96 -2.95
C ALA A 30 -3.55 -13.71 -1.71
N ASN A 31 -3.57 -15.05 -1.68
CA ASN A 31 -2.91 -15.89 -0.70
C ASN A 31 -1.56 -16.28 -1.30
N LEU A 32 -0.61 -15.34 -1.30
CA LEU A 32 0.78 -15.77 -1.38
C LEU A 32 1.05 -16.61 -0.12
N PRO A 33 1.41 -17.90 -0.25
CA PRO A 33 1.72 -18.73 0.92
C PRO A 33 2.84 -18.05 1.71
N GLY A 34 2.55 -17.69 2.95
CA GLY A 34 3.51 -17.05 3.85
C GLY A 34 3.12 -15.64 4.34
N LEU A 35 2.15 -14.95 3.73
CA LEU A 35 1.61 -13.67 4.24
C LEU A 35 0.43 -13.93 5.18
N THR A 36 0.72 -14.32 6.42
CA THR A 36 -0.31 -14.70 7.42
C THR A 36 -0.52 -13.65 8.50
N VAL A 37 0.42 -12.72 8.67
CA VAL A 37 0.42 -11.78 9.77
C VAL A 37 -0.41 -10.55 9.42
N VAL A 38 -1.53 -10.35 10.12
CA VAL A 38 -2.35 -9.15 9.99
C VAL A 38 -2.46 -8.46 11.35
N CYS A 39 -1.80 -7.31 11.48
CA CYS A 39 -1.92 -6.46 12.67
C CYS A 39 -2.97 -5.38 12.40
N GLU A 40 -4.23 -5.63 12.75
CA GLU A 40 -5.35 -4.69 12.53
C GLU A 40 -5.18 -3.39 13.32
N GLY A 41 -4.55 -2.38 12.71
CA GLY A 41 -4.30 -1.08 13.33
C GLY A 41 -3.18 -1.07 14.38
N LYS A 42 -2.42 -2.17 14.50
CA LYS A 42 -1.24 -2.30 15.35
C LYS A 42 0.02 -2.45 14.50
N ALA A 43 1.18 -2.19 15.08
CA ALA A 43 2.44 -2.43 14.42
C ALA A 43 2.91 -3.88 14.65
N ALA A 44 3.45 -4.50 13.60
CA ALA A 44 4.03 -5.84 13.71
C ALA A 44 5.48 -5.74 14.18
N LEU A 45 5.81 -6.40 15.29
CA LEU A 45 7.17 -6.50 15.81
C LEU A 45 7.88 -7.68 15.17
N TYR A 46 9.04 -7.41 14.60
CA TYR A 46 9.98 -8.39 14.07
C TYR A 46 11.32 -8.23 14.77
N GLU A 47 11.90 -9.33 15.24
CA GLU A 47 13.18 -9.31 15.95
C GLU A 47 14.16 -10.29 15.34
N GLY A 48 15.32 -9.79 14.92
CA GLY A 48 16.41 -10.62 14.38
C GLY A 48 17.46 -10.98 15.43
N SER A 49 18.35 -11.91 15.08
CA SER A 49 19.36 -12.52 15.98
C SER A 49 20.50 -11.60 16.46
N LYS A 50 20.32 -10.28 16.51
CA LYS A 50 21.33 -9.28 16.90
C LYS A 50 20.72 -8.07 17.62
N ASP A 51 19.70 -8.29 18.45
CA ASP A 51 18.96 -7.23 19.17
C ASP A 51 18.38 -6.15 18.24
N VAL A 52 18.09 -6.52 16.99
CA VAL A 52 17.48 -5.63 16.01
C VAL A 52 15.98 -5.85 16.04
N SER A 53 15.29 -4.98 16.76
CA SER A 53 13.82 -4.93 16.80
C SER A 53 13.30 -3.93 15.77
N VAL A 54 12.38 -4.38 14.94
CA VAL A 54 11.80 -3.63 13.82
C VAL A 54 10.28 -3.66 13.95
N TRP A 55 9.68 -2.48 14.05
CA TRP A 55 8.23 -2.34 14.10
C TRP A 55 7.71 -1.92 12.73
N VAL A 56 6.97 -2.79 12.04
CA VAL A 56 6.30 -2.45 10.79
C VAL A 56 5.02 -1.70 11.10
N THR A 57 4.91 -0.45 10.63
CA THR A 57 3.74 0.40 10.91
C THR A 57 2.78 0.51 9.75
N ARG A 58 3.29 0.44 8.51
CA ARG A 58 2.47 0.45 7.28
C ARG A 58 3.22 -0.13 6.09
N THR A 59 2.44 -0.53 5.10
CA THR A 59 2.91 -1.01 3.81
C THR A 59 2.50 -0.04 2.71
N GLY A 60 3.22 -0.04 1.60
CA GLY A 60 2.92 0.76 0.42
C GLY A 60 3.61 0.20 -0.81
N VAL A 61 3.48 0.94 -1.90
CA VAL A 61 4.14 0.67 -3.17
C VAL A 61 4.78 1.93 -3.72
N ILE A 62 5.88 1.78 -4.45
CA ILE A 62 6.51 2.85 -5.22
C ILE A 62 6.73 2.37 -6.64
N ALA A 63 6.44 3.23 -7.61
CA ALA A 63 6.76 2.98 -9.01
C ALA A 63 8.22 3.39 -9.24
N VAL A 64 9.03 2.44 -9.70
CA VAL A 64 10.40 2.65 -10.13
C VAL A 64 10.37 2.79 -11.65
N GLU A 65 10.87 3.92 -12.15
CA GLU A 65 10.95 4.13 -13.59
C GLU A 65 12.06 3.24 -14.17
N ASN A 66 11.71 2.39 -15.13
CA ASN A 66 12.66 1.53 -15.81
C ASN A 66 13.10 2.21 -17.13
N PRO A 67 14.34 2.71 -17.24
CA PRO A 67 14.79 3.43 -18.44
C PRO A 67 14.88 2.52 -19.69
N LEU A 68 14.95 1.20 -19.50
CA LEU A 68 14.90 0.23 -20.59
C LEU A 68 13.46 -0.04 -21.06
N ARG A 69 12.46 0.27 -20.23
CA ARG A 69 11.03 0.05 -20.50
C ARG A 69 10.18 1.20 -19.94
N PRO A 70 10.20 2.38 -20.57
CA PRO A 70 9.45 3.55 -20.08
C PRO A 70 7.93 3.35 -20.04
N LEU A 71 7.40 2.36 -20.78
CA LEU A 71 5.98 2.02 -20.80
C LEU A 71 5.57 1.00 -19.73
N THR A 72 6.50 0.49 -18.93
CA THR A 72 6.23 -0.56 -17.92
C THR A 72 6.97 -0.24 -16.62
N PRO A 73 6.50 0.74 -15.83
CA PRO A 73 7.12 1.06 -14.55
C PRO A 73 7.08 -0.16 -13.63
N GLU A 74 8.21 -0.45 -12.98
CA GLU A 74 8.31 -1.58 -12.06
C GLU A 74 7.77 -1.17 -10.69
N THR A 75 6.79 -1.90 -10.18
CA THR A 75 6.21 -1.59 -8.87
C THR A 75 6.96 -2.34 -7.79
N THR A 76 7.54 -1.61 -6.84
CA THR A 76 8.28 -2.14 -5.70
C THR A 76 7.44 -1.97 -4.44
N ARG A 77 7.36 -3.02 -3.61
CA ARG A 77 6.73 -2.97 -2.29
C ARG A 77 7.62 -2.22 -1.32
N VAL A 78 7.00 -1.39 -0.48
CA VAL A 78 7.69 -0.59 0.54
C VAL A 78 7.02 -0.87 1.88
N LEU A 79 7.83 -1.12 2.91
CA LEU A 79 7.41 -1.16 4.30
C LEU A 79 7.96 0.08 4.99
N GLN A 80 7.11 0.78 5.72
CA GLN A 80 7.58 1.69 6.74
C GLN A 80 7.83 0.92 8.02
N VAL A 81 9.03 1.10 8.54
CA VAL A 81 9.47 0.46 9.76
C VAL A 81 9.97 1.50 10.76
N VAL A 82 9.89 1.15 12.04
CA VAL A 82 10.45 1.92 13.14
C VAL A 82 11.53 1.08 13.80
N ILE A 83 12.74 1.63 13.83
CA ILE A 83 13.92 0.98 14.41
C ILE A 83 14.51 1.95 15.43
N ALA A 84 14.62 1.53 16.70
CA ALA A 84 15.13 2.35 17.79
C ALA A 84 14.51 3.77 17.85
N GLY A 85 13.19 3.88 17.67
CA GLY A 85 12.48 5.17 17.68
C GLY A 85 12.76 6.06 16.47
N LYS A 86 13.24 5.52 15.34
CA LYS A 86 13.41 6.25 14.08
C LYS A 86 12.62 5.57 12.96
N VAL A 87 11.91 6.39 12.19
CA VAL A 87 11.20 5.92 10.99
C VAL A 87 12.21 5.67 9.86
N ALA A 88 12.22 4.44 9.38
CA ALA A 88 12.98 4.01 8.21
C ALA A 88 12.06 3.28 7.23
N THR A 89 12.60 2.91 6.08
CA THR A 89 11.89 2.15 5.06
C THR A 89 12.65 0.88 4.72
N ALA A 90 11.91 -0.15 4.31
CA ALA A 90 12.46 -1.30 3.63
C ALA A 90 11.70 -1.46 2.31
N TYR A 91 12.37 -1.81 1.22
CA TYR A 91 11.73 -1.90 -0.09
C TYR A 91 12.25 -3.10 -0.88
N GLY A 92 11.39 -3.70 -1.68
CA GLY A 92 11.76 -4.88 -2.47
C GLY A 92 10.71 -5.20 -3.52
N PRO A 93 11.02 -6.10 -4.47
CA PRO A 93 10.02 -6.58 -5.43
C PRO A 93 8.81 -7.19 -4.72
N ASP A 94 9.04 -7.77 -3.55
CA ASP A 94 8.05 -8.39 -2.68
C ASP A 94 8.39 -8.15 -1.19
N LEU A 95 7.52 -8.61 -0.28
CA LEU A 95 7.70 -8.47 1.17
C LEU A 95 8.67 -9.50 1.77
N PHE A 96 9.10 -10.51 1.02
CA PHE A 96 10.04 -11.55 1.45
C PHE A 96 11.49 -11.22 1.14
N ALA A 97 11.77 -10.39 0.12
CA ALA A 97 13.11 -9.99 -0.29
C ALA A 97 13.30 -8.46 -0.20
N LEU A 98 13.45 -7.96 1.04
CA LEU A 98 13.49 -6.54 1.32
C LEU A 98 14.92 -5.99 1.39
N ARG A 99 15.15 -4.82 0.83
CA ARG A 99 16.37 -4.05 0.98
C ARG A 99 16.17 -2.99 2.04
N ARG A 100 17.25 -2.62 2.73
CA ARG A 100 17.22 -1.52 3.70
C ARG A 100 17.17 -0.20 2.94
N GLY A 101 16.11 0.57 3.16
CA GLY A 101 16.00 1.95 2.74
C GLY A 101 16.34 2.92 3.88
N GLY A 102 16.51 4.18 3.50
CA GLY A 102 16.66 5.27 4.45
C GLY A 102 15.31 5.75 5.00
N SER A 103 15.21 7.04 5.26
CA SER A 103 13.91 7.68 5.53
C SER A 103 13.01 7.59 4.29
N PRO A 104 11.68 7.65 4.45
CA PRO A 104 10.75 7.61 3.32
C PRO A 104 11.04 8.70 2.28
N ALA A 105 11.37 9.92 2.72
CA ALA A 105 11.74 11.01 1.81
C ALA A 105 13.04 10.72 1.02
N ALA A 106 14.01 10.03 1.64
CA ALA A 106 15.23 9.62 0.95
C ALA A 106 14.93 8.55 -0.12
N LEU A 107 14.04 7.61 0.18
CA LEU A 107 13.59 6.61 -0.80
C LEU A 107 12.86 7.25 -1.98
N GLU A 108 11.94 8.19 -1.72
CA GLU A 108 11.22 8.92 -2.76
C GLU A 108 12.17 9.72 -3.66
N SER A 109 13.18 10.35 -3.06
CA SER A 109 14.22 11.09 -3.79
C SER A 109 15.11 10.17 -4.63
N ALA A 110 15.44 8.98 -4.12
CA ALA A 110 16.29 8.03 -4.82
C ALA A 110 15.56 7.35 -6.01
N THR A 111 14.27 7.06 -5.83
CA THR A 111 13.46 6.39 -6.86
C THR A 111 12.82 7.36 -7.85
N GLY A 112 12.68 8.64 -7.49
CA GLY A 112 12.09 9.67 -8.35
C GLY A 112 10.56 9.72 -8.34
N GLY A 113 9.91 9.13 -7.34
CA GLY A 113 8.46 9.07 -7.24
C GLY A 113 7.94 8.95 -5.80
N PRO A 114 6.68 9.35 -5.55
CA PRO A 114 6.10 9.29 -4.21
C PRO A 114 5.72 7.86 -3.79
N VAL A 115 5.88 7.53 -2.50
CA VAL A 115 5.39 6.26 -1.96
C VAL A 115 3.88 6.31 -1.80
N ARG A 116 3.18 5.36 -2.42
CA ARG A 116 1.74 5.15 -2.28
C ARG A 116 1.49 4.18 -1.13
N TRP A 117 1.23 4.72 0.05
CA TRP A 117 0.90 3.93 1.23
C TRP A 117 -0.48 3.25 1.07
N ASP A 118 -0.55 1.98 1.45
CA ASP A 118 -1.79 1.21 1.47
C ASP A 118 -2.74 1.76 2.54
N ALA A 119 -4.03 1.85 2.20
CA ALA A 119 -5.06 2.32 3.14
C ALA A 119 -5.50 1.23 4.13
N ALA A 120 -5.30 -0.03 3.75
CA ALA A 120 -5.62 -1.19 4.57
C ALA A 120 -4.33 -1.86 5.08
N ALA A 121 -4.41 -2.50 6.24
CA ALA A 121 -3.34 -3.37 6.71
C ALA A 121 -3.17 -4.52 5.69
N THR A 122 -2.01 -4.56 5.05
CA THR A 122 -1.64 -5.66 4.15
C THR A 122 -1.10 -6.79 4.98
N ALA A 123 -1.43 -8.04 4.62
CA ALA A 123 -0.86 -9.20 5.26
C ALA A 123 0.67 -9.20 5.09
N LEU A 124 1.39 -9.38 6.18
CA LEU A 124 2.84 -9.39 6.25
C LEU A 124 3.35 -10.84 6.35
N PRO A 125 4.58 -11.09 5.91
CA PRO A 125 5.16 -12.42 6.05
C PRO A 125 5.50 -12.75 7.50
N ASP A 126 5.50 -14.03 7.84
CA ASP A 126 5.92 -14.51 9.16
C ASP A 126 7.41 -14.25 9.43
N THR A 127 8.23 -14.21 8.38
CA THR A 127 9.65 -13.83 8.47
C THR A 127 9.99 -12.80 7.40
N LEU A 128 10.53 -11.65 7.82
CA LEU A 128 11.07 -10.64 6.91
C LEU A 128 12.54 -10.98 6.61
N ASN A 129 12.88 -11.22 5.34
CA ASN A 129 14.28 -11.32 4.95
C ASN A 129 14.77 -9.99 4.39
N ILE A 130 15.85 -9.51 4.98
CA ILE A 130 16.62 -8.39 4.44
C ILE A 130 17.68 -8.96 3.51
N VAL A 131 17.64 -8.57 2.24
CA VAL A 131 18.60 -8.96 1.21
C VAL A 131 19.52 -7.80 0.85
N SER A 132 20.71 -8.15 0.37
CA SER A 132 21.68 -7.22 -0.22
C SER A 132 21.27 -6.78 -1.62
N GLU A 133 22.05 -5.86 -2.18
CA GLU A 133 21.84 -5.41 -3.55
C GLU A 133 21.96 -6.54 -4.59
N THR A 134 22.76 -7.56 -4.27
CA THR A 134 22.97 -8.76 -5.10
C THR A 134 21.97 -9.88 -4.77
N GLY A 135 20.98 -9.64 -3.91
CA GLY A 135 19.96 -10.63 -3.54
C GLY A 135 20.39 -11.63 -2.46
N LYS A 136 21.62 -11.55 -1.92
CA LYS A 136 22.04 -12.41 -0.81
C LYS A 136 21.31 -12.04 0.49
N PRO A 137 20.79 -13.01 1.27
CA PRO A 137 20.17 -12.73 2.56
C PRO A 137 21.21 -12.20 3.55
N LEU A 138 20.92 -11.06 4.15
CA LEU A 138 21.74 -10.37 5.15
C LEU A 138 21.19 -10.53 6.57
N ALA A 139 19.86 -10.57 6.71
CA ALA A 139 19.20 -10.78 7.99
C ALA A 139 17.84 -11.43 7.78
N GLN A 140 17.42 -12.25 8.74
CA GLN A 140 16.07 -12.78 8.83
C GLN A 140 15.47 -12.29 10.15
N LEU A 141 14.31 -11.68 10.09
CA LEU A 141 13.60 -11.20 11.26
C LEU A 141 12.27 -11.96 11.34
N PRO A 142 12.15 -12.97 12.20
CA PRO A 142 10.86 -13.60 12.49
C PRO A 142 9.90 -12.62 13.16
N PHE A 143 8.62 -12.81 12.88
CA PHE A 143 7.52 -12.14 13.55
C PHE A 143 7.48 -12.56 15.01
N GLN A 144 7.25 -11.59 15.88
CA GLN A 144 7.10 -11.83 17.31
C GLN A 144 5.65 -11.59 17.76
N SER A 145 5.15 -10.37 17.56
CA SER A 145 3.82 -10.01 18.02
C SER A 145 3.29 -8.73 17.36
N CYS A 146 1.98 -8.52 17.40
CA CYS A 146 1.37 -7.24 17.05
C CYS A 146 1.25 -6.38 18.32
N GLY A 147 1.80 -5.17 18.30
CA GLY A 147 1.81 -4.26 19.45
C GLY A 147 1.72 -2.79 19.06
N ALA A 148 1.83 -1.91 20.04
CA ALA A 148 1.99 -0.49 19.78
C ALA A 148 3.44 -0.24 19.38
N ALA A 149 3.67 0.36 18.20
CA ALA A 149 5.00 0.84 17.86
C ALA A 149 5.46 1.86 18.91
N PRO A 150 6.76 1.89 19.25
CA PRO A 150 7.30 2.92 20.14
C PRO A 150 6.95 4.28 19.57
N GLU A 151 6.64 5.24 20.44
CA GLU A 151 6.13 6.58 20.11
C GLU A 151 7.15 7.39 19.31
N VAL A 152 7.30 7.05 18.03
CA VAL A 152 7.78 7.97 17.01
C VAL A 152 6.55 8.72 16.56
N ALA A 153 6.65 10.03 16.47
CA ALA A 153 5.60 10.89 15.93
C ALA A 153 4.95 10.23 14.70
N ALA A 154 3.79 9.59 14.92
CA ALA A 154 3.10 8.90 13.86
C ALA A 154 2.78 9.97 12.83
N PRO A 155 3.19 9.82 11.56
CA PRO A 155 2.71 10.71 10.53
C PRO A 155 1.21 10.52 10.47
N LYS A 156 0.50 11.53 10.99
CA LYS A 156 -0.96 11.54 11.12
C LYS A 156 -1.53 11.11 9.79
N ALA A 157 -2.24 9.98 9.78
CA ALA A 157 -3.13 9.65 8.68
C ALA A 157 -4.04 10.86 8.53
N VAL A 158 -3.87 11.64 7.46
CA VAL A 158 -4.73 12.79 7.20
C VAL A 158 -6.11 12.20 6.94
N PRO A 159 -7.09 12.36 7.84
CA PRO A 159 -8.44 11.94 7.52
C PRO A 159 -8.87 12.78 6.32
N LYS A 160 -9.23 12.11 5.23
CA LYS A 160 -9.80 12.75 4.04
C LYS A 160 -11.04 13.48 4.50
N ALA A 161 -10.94 14.79 4.69
CA ALA A 161 -12.04 15.63 5.14
C ALA A 161 -13.23 15.38 4.21
N ALA A 162 -14.28 14.78 4.75
CA ALA A 162 -15.55 14.66 4.08
C ALA A 162 -15.99 16.07 3.66
N ARG A 163 -16.18 16.27 2.35
CA ARG A 163 -16.70 17.52 1.81
C ARG A 163 -18.07 17.78 2.43
N ALA A 164 -18.13 18.63 3.44
CA ALA A 164 -19.37 19.19 3.94
C ALA A 164 -19.91 20.15 2.85
N LYS A 165 -21.07 19.80 2.30
CA LYS A 165 -21.87 20.66 1.43
C LYS A 165 -22.34 21.88 2.25
N PRO A 166 -22.15 23.13 1.79
CA PRO A 166 -22.87 24.26 2.37
C PRO A 166 -24.30 24.26 1.83
N LYS A 167 -25.29 24.08 2.72
CA LYS A 167 -26.69 24.42 2.46
C LYS A 167 -27.12 25.41 3.53
N ALA A 168 -27.36 26.66 3.14
CA ALA A 168 -28.21 27.58 3.87
C ALA A 168 -28.81 28.60 2.90
N ASN A 169 -30.13 28.53 2.77
CA ASN A 169 -30.99 29.50 2.10
C ASN A 169 -30.99 30.85 2.85
N ALA A 170 -31.07 31.96 2.10
CA ALA A 170 -31.51 33.30 2.54
C ALA A 170 -33.03 33.32 2.87
N PRO A 171 -33.72 34.43 3.29
CA PRO A 171 -33.37 35.88 3.39
C PRO A 171 -33.79 36.51 4.78
N ALA A 172 -33.48 37.76 5.18
CA ALA A 172 -34.01 39.05 4.70
C ALA A 172 -33.34 40.28 5.41
N LYS A 173 -33.32 41.43 4.71
CA LYS A 173 -33.02 42.82 5.17
C LYS A 173 -34.32 43.50 5.71
N PRO A 174 -34.36 44.75 6.27
CA PRO A 174 -33.48 45.94 6.13
C PRO A 174 -33.17 46.64 7.51
N ALA A 175 -32.50 47.78 7.71
CA ALA A 175 -32.16 48.99 6.95
C ALA A 175 -30.92 49.69 7.57
N ALA A 176 -30.25 50.56 6.79
CA ALA A 176 -29.09 51.38 7.17
C ALA A 176 -29.48 52.75 7.79
N PRO A 177 -28.52 53.55 8.30
CA PRO A 177 -27.92 54.56 7.41
C PRO A 177 -26.39 54.84 7.57
N LYS A 178 -25.73 54.88 6.41
CA LYS A 178 -24.72 55.84 5.87
C LYS A 178 -23.57 56.41 6.75
N ALA A 179 -22.34 56.08 6.34
CA ALA A 179 -21.18 57.01 6.28
C ALA A 179 -20.25 56.63 5.07
N PRO A 180 -19.65 57.60 4.34
CA PRO A 180 -19.08 57.40 2.99
C PRO A 180 -17.65 56.80 2.93
N PRO A 181 -17.25 56.23 1.77
CA PRO A 181 -16.08 55.37 1.63
C PRO A 181 -14.75 56.16 1.52
N GLY A 182 -13.86 55.90 2.47
CA GLY A 182 -12.45 56.28 2.38
C GLY A 182 -11.71 55.36 1.41
N ILE A 183 -11.30 55.94 0.29
CA ILE A 183 -10.48 55.37 -0.77
C ILE A 183 -9.10 54.99 -0.20
N GLY A 184 -8.83 53.69 -0.07
CA GLY A 184 -7.49 53.16 0.21
C GLY A 184 -6.86 52.62 -1.08
N LEU A 185 -6.06 53.45 -1.77
CA LEU A 185 -5.26 53.06 -2.94
C LEU A 185 -4.20 52.01 -2.54
N PRO A 186 -4.01 50.92 -3.29
CA PRO A 186 -2.78 50.14 -3.24
C PRO A 186 -1.65 50.91 -3.93
N GLN A 187 -0.58 51.22 -3.20
CA GLN A 187 0.65 51.74 -3.79
C GLN A 187 1.36 50.62 -4.56
N GLY A 188 1.54 50.81 -5.87
CA GLY A 188 2.37 49.92 -6.67
C GLY A 188 2.12 50.05 -8.16
N ALA A 189 2.59 51.13 -8.79
CA ALA A 189 2.66 51.22 -10.24
C ALA A 189 3.62 52.34 -10.70
N LEU A 190 4.71 51.91 -11.35
CA LEU A 190 5.46 52.60 -12.41
C LEU A 190 6.50 53.66 -11.99
N SER A 191 7.72 53.18 -11.74
CA SER A 191 8.94 53.98 -11.94
C SER A 191 9.23 54.10 -13.43
N ASP A 192 9.18 55.35 -13.86
CA ASP A 192 9.60 55.98 -15.10
C ASP A 192 10.94 55.45 -15.69
N GLY A 193 10.96 55.23 -17.00
CA GLY A 193 12.11 54.80 -17.78
C GLY A 193 12.03 55.38 -19.19
N VAL A 194 12.44 56.64 -19.28
CA VAL A 194 12.51 57.54 -20.44
C VAL A 194 13.00 56.91 -21.75
N LEU A 195 12.30 57.21 -22.85
CA LEU A 195 12.74 57.05 -24.23
C LEU A 195 13.02 58.45 -24.78
N GLN A 196 14.23 58.69 -25.27
CA GLN A 196 14.57 59.81 -26.15
C GLN A 196 15.54 59.31 -27.21
#